data_AF-Q2BWM3-F1
#
_entry.id   AF-Q2BWM3-F1
#
_cell.length_a   1.000
_cell.length_b   1.000
_cell.length_c   1.000
_cell.angle_alpha   90.00
_cell.angle_beta   90.00
_cell.angle_gamma   90.00
#
_symmetry.space_group_name_H-M   'P 1'
#
loop_
_entity.id
_entity.type
_entity.pdbx_description
1 polymer ?
#
loop_
_entity_poly.entity_id
_entity_poly.type
_entity_poly.pdbx_seq_one_letter_code
_entity_poly.pdbx_strand_id
1 'polypeptide(L)'
;MATALVCGNSVMLCLSPDHPLKTTTILSQLEQAGCVANVLSVIEDTDFDSLIQSEEIAAVAYSGSAELALSLARQLAARNGQLAQLVVETDLDNLPVIGSTSYCLRFITERTRTINITAVGGNATLLELGCGEND
;
A
#
# COMPACT_ATOMS: atom_id res chain seq x y z
N MET A 1 7.94 -9.11 -0.35
CA MET A 1 6.89 -10.15 -0.40
C MET A 1 6.57 -10.70 1.00
N ALA A 2 7.45 -11.50 1.64
CA ALA A 2 7.14 -12.16 2.91
C ALA A 2 6.64 -11.20 4.00
N THR A 3 7.31 -10.06 4.17
CA THR A 3 6.91 -9.01 5.13
C THR A 3 5.48 -8.52 4.89
N ALA A 4 5.10 -8.29 3.63
CA ALA A 4 3.75 -7.82 3.27
C ALA A 4 2.69 -8.89 3.61
N LEU A 5 2.97 -10.16 3.31
CA LEU A 5 2.08 -11.29 3.64
C LEU A 5 1.90 -11.43 5.17
N VAL A 6 2.98 -11.35 5.95
CA VAL A 6 2.93 -11.41 7.42
C VAL A 6 2.16 -10.23 8.01
N CYS A 7 2.22 -9.06 7.36
CA CYS A 7 1.42 -7.90 7.74
C CYS A 7 -0.06 -8.00 7.28
N GLY A 8 -0.48 -9.12 6.70
CA GLY A 8 -1.87 -9.39 6.31
C GLY A 8 -2.28 -8.83 4.95
N ASN A 9 -1.32 -8.46 4.10
CA ASN A 9 -1.60 -7.95 2.76
C ASN A 9 -1.57 -9.09 1.73
N SER A 10 -2.50 -9.05 0.77
CA SER A 10 -2.35 -9.81 -0.48
C SER A 10 -1.29 -9.14 -1.36
N VAL A 11 -0.53 -9.94 -2.09
CA VAL A 11 0.62 -9.48 -2.87
C VAL A 11 0.45 -9.85 -4.33
N MET A 12 0.67 -8.88 -5.22
CA MET A 12 0.89 -9.14 -6.64
C MET A 12 2.41 -9.06 -6.89
N LEU A 13 2.99 -10.13 -7.43
CA LEU A 13 4.43 -10.25 -7.66
C LEU A 13 4.74 -10.09 -9.14
N CYS A 14 5.47 -9.03 -9.48
CA CYS A 14 6.17 -8.88 -10.75
C CYS A 14 7.66 -9.16 -10.53
N LEU A 15 8.27 -9.97 -11.40
CA LEU A 15 9.70 -10.18 -11.46
C LEU A 15 10.18 -9.84 -12.86
N SER A 16 11.36 -9.23 -12.95
CA SER A 16 12.03 -9.01 -14.25
C SER A 16 12.26 -10.35 -14.96
N PRO A 17 12.15 -10.43 -16.30
CA PRO A 17 12.41 -11.65 -17.06
C PRO A 17 13.80 -12.26 -16.80
N ASP A 18 14.78 -11.39 -16.51
CA ASP A 18 16.17 -11.78 -16.24
C ASP A 18 16.42 -12.16 -14.77
N HIS A 19 15.40 -12.14 -13.92
CA HIS A 19 15.54 -12.45 -12.51
C HIS A 19 15.89 -13.93 -12.31
N PRO A 20 16.87 -14.29 -11.44
CA PRO A 20 17.34 -15.68 -11.29
C PRO A 20 16.28 -16.63 -10.74
N LEU A 21 15.31 -16.09 -9.97
CA LEU A 21 14.20 -16.86 -9.43
C LEU A 21 13.01 -16.86 -10.38
N LYS A 22 12.45 -18.06 -10.63
CA LYS A 22 11.19 -18.21 -11.35
C LYS A 22 10.02 -18.06 -10.40
N THR A 23 9.00 -17.34 -10.86
CA THR A 23 7.73 -17.14 -10.16
C THR A 23 7.05 -18.46 -9.79
N THR A 24 7.15 -19.49 -10.66
CA THR A 24 6.61 -20.83 -10.41
C THR A 24 7.25 -21.53 -9.21
N THR A 25 8.55 -21.33 -8.98
CA THR A 25 9.25 -21.89 -7.81
C THR A 25 8.82 -21.19 -6.52
N ILE A 26 8.60 -19.87 -6.57
CA ILE A 26 8.13 -19.11 -5.40
C ILE A 26 6.73 -19.57 -5.01
N LEU A 27 5.84 -19.74 -5.99
CA LEU A 27 4.47 -20.22 -5.75
C LEU A 27 4.47 -21.62 -5.11
N SER A 28 5.23 -22.57 -5.67
CA SER A 28 5.26 -23.94 -5.13
C SER A 28 5.85 -24.01 -3.72
N GLN A 29 6.85 -23.19 -3.40
CA GLN A 29 7.41 -23.10 -2.05
C GLN A 29 6.41 -22.52 -1.04
N LEU A 30 5.62 -21.52 -1.44
CA LEU A 30 4.59 -20.96 -0.57
C LEU A 30 3.43 -21.92 -0.33
N GLU A 31 3.02 -22.67 -1.36
CA GLU A 31 2.03 -23.76 -1.20
C GLU A 31 2.54 -24.82 -0.22
N GLN A 32 3.80 -25.24 -0.34
CA GLN A 32 4.42 -26.20 0.59
C GLN A 32 4.53 -25.65 2.02
N ALA A 33 4.72 -24.34 2.17
CA ALA A 33 4.73 -23.67 3.48
C ALA A 33 3.32 -23.53 4.09
N GLY A 34 2.26 -23.95 3.39
CA GLY A 34 0.88 -23.87 3.86
C GLY A 34 0.25 -22.48 3.73
N CYS A 35 0.78 -21.61 2.86
CA CYS A 35 0.15 -20.33 2.59
C CYS A 35 -1.24 -20.53 1.95
N VAL A 36 -2.20 -19.72 2.38
CA VAL A 36 -3.58 -19.75 1.86
C VAL A 36 -3.56 -19.45 0.36
N ALA A 37 -4.33 -20.20 -0.42
CA ALA A 37 -4.47 -19.95 -1.85
C ALA A 37 -4.97 -18.51 -2.12
N ASN A 38 -4.53 -17.92 -3.23
CA ASN A 38 -4.92 -16.58 -3.71
C ASN A 38 -4.41 -15.37 -2.89
N VAL A 39 -3.53 -15.55 -1.91
CA VAL A 39 -2.88 -14.41 -1.23
C VAL A 39 -1.70 -13.84 -2.01
N LEU A 40 -1.11 -14.65 -2.90
CA LEU A 40 -0.07 -14.24 -3.84
C LEU A 40 -0.55 -14.51 -5.26
N SER A 41 -0.56 -13.48 -6.10
CA SER A 41 -0.72 -13.61 -7.54
C SER A 41 0.55 -13.16 -8.25
N VAL A 42 0.84 -13.79 -9.40
CA VAL A 42 1.95 -13.40 -10.25
C VAL A 42 1.38 -12.59 -11.41
N ILE A 43 2.03 -11.48 -11.72
CA ILE A 43 1.66 -10.59 -12.81
C ILE A 43 2.78 -10.53 -13.84
N GLU A 44 2.43 -10.35 -15.10
CA GLU A 44 3.40 -10.11 -16.16
C GLU A 44 3.88 -8.65 -16.13
N ASP A 45 5.08 -8.41 -16.64
CA ASP A 45 5.68 -7.07 -16.66
C ASP A 45 4.86 -6.07 -17.50
N THR A 46 4.14 -6.56 -18.52
CA THR A 46 3.24 -5.75 -19.36
C THR A 46 2.05 -5.16 -18.60
N ASP A 47 1.61 -5.82 -17.52
CA ASP A 47 0.46 -5.38 -16.73
C ASP A 47 0.85 -4.40 -15.61
N PHE A 48 2.15 -4.25 -15.36
CA PHE A 48 2.68 -3.47 -14.24
C PHE A 48 2.24 -2.00 -14.28
N ASP A 49 2.37 -1.34 -15.43
CA ASP A 49 1.98 0.07 -15.58
C ASP A 49 0.48 0.27 -15.36
N SER A 50 -0.35 -0.65 -15.86
CA SER A 50 -1.81 -0.59 -15.67
C SER A 50 -2.18 -0.75 -14.20
N LEU A 51 -1.50 -1.65 -13.49
CA LEU A 51 -1.72 -1.89 -12.08
C LEU A 51 -1.29 -0.71 -11.23
N ILE A 52 -0.15 -0.09 -11.52
CA ILE A 52 0.32 1.10 -10.78
C ILE A 52 -0.72 2.21 -10.77
N GLN A 53 -1.47 2.39 -11.88
CA GLN A 53 -2.51 3.40 -12.00
C GLN A 53 -3.81 3.04 -11.25
N SER A 54 -3.97 1.80 -10.80
CA SER A 54 -5.15 1.38 -10.05
C SER A 54 -5.19 2.03 -8.66
N GLU A 55 -6.37 2.57 -8.31
CA GLU A 55 -6.64 3.14 -6.98
C GLU A 55 -6.80 2.06 -5.89
N GLU A 56 -6.96 0.79 -6.28
CA GLU A 56 -7.08 -0.33 -5.34
C GLU A 56 -5.74 -0.74 -4.72
N ILE A 57 -4.62 -0.34 -5.33
CA ILE A 57 -3.29 -0.66 -4.82
C ILE A 57 -2.94 0.25 -3.65
N ALA A 58 -2.90 -0.32 -2.46
CA ALA A 58 -2.56 0.39 -1.23
C ALA A 58 -1.05 0.67 -1.09
N ALA A 59 -0.18 -0.17 -1.66
CA ALA A 59 1.26 0.00 -1.59
C ALA A 59 2.00 -0.70 -2.75
N VAL A 60 3.17 -0.16 -3.11
CA VAL A 60 4.11 -0.74 -4.07
C VAL A 60 5.46 -0.89 -3.39
N ALA A 61 6.03 -2.10 -3.42
CA ALA A 61 7.40 -2.36 -2.99
C ALA A 61 8.28 -2.59 -4.22
N TYR A 62 9.32 -1.78 -4.38
CA TYR A 62 10.23 -1.81 -5.52
C TYR A 62 11.67 -1.94 -5.05
N SER A 63 12.47 -2.73 -5.77
CA SER A 63 13.90 -2.90 -5.52
C SER A 63 14.64 -2.71 -6.84
N GLY A 64 15.50 -1.71 -6.95
CA GLY A 64 16.23 -1.42 -8.18
C GLY A 64 16.74 0.01 -8.28
N SER A 65 16.69 0.59 -9.47
CA SER A 65 17.33 1.88 -9.73
C SER A 65 16.56 3.06 -9.13
N ALA A 66 17.29 4.08 -8.67
CA ALA A 66 16.69 5.32 -8.15
C ALA A 66 15.87 6.08 -9.21
N GLU A 67 16.25 5.94 -10.48
CA GLU A 67 15.57 6.57 -11.62
C GLU A 67 14.15 6.01 -11.79
N LEU A 68 14.02 4.67 -11.81
CA LEU A 68 12.71 4.03 -11.92
C LEU A 68 11.88 4.24 -10.65
N ALA A 69 12.52 4.19 -9.48
CA ALA A 69 11.85 4.51 -8.21
C ALA A 69 11.23 5.92 -8.20
N LEU A 70 11.93 6.91 -8.74
CA LEU A 70 11.43 8.27 -8.86
C LEU A 70 10.29 8.38 -9.88
N SER A 71 10.38 7.65 -11.00
CA SER A 71 9.28 7.55 -11.97
C SER A 71 8.02 6.98 -11.32
N LEU A 72 8.16 5.87 -10.59
CA LEU A 72 7.07 5.24 -9.84
C LEU A 72 6.46 6.18 -8.80
N ALA A 73 7.27 6.91 -8.04
CA ALA A 73 6.78 7.87 -7.06
C ALA A 73 5.90 8.94 -7.70
N ARG A 74 6.28 9.44 -8.89
CA ARG A 74 5.50 10.43 -9.65
C ARG A 74 4.19 9.85 -10.16
N GLN A 75 4.22 8.64 -10.71
CA GLN A 75 3.01 7.96 -11.18
C GLN A 75 2.03 7.71 -10.02
N LEU A 76 2.54 7.19 -8.90
CA LEU A 76 1.73 6.89 -7.72
C LEU A 76 1.11 8.15 -7.11
N ALA A 77 1.82 9.29 -7.16
CA ALA A 77 1.36 10.59 -6.67
C ALA A 77 0.36 11.28 -7.61
N ALA A 78 0.34 10.92 -8.90
CA ALA A 78 -0.58 11.48 -9.89
C ALA A 78 -1.97 10.82 -9.86
N ARG A 79 -2.14 9.72 -9.12
CA ARG A 79 -3.43 9.03 -9.00
C ARG A 79 -4.45 9.85 -8.21
N ASN A 80 -5.71 9.62 -8.55
CA ASN A 80 -6.81 10.08 -7.73
C ASN A 80 -7.05 9.10 -6.58
N GLY A 81 -7.67 9.57 -5.49
CA GLY A 81 -8.00 8.72 -4.34
C GLY A 81 -6.86 8.57 -3.33
N GLN A 82 -6.69 7.35 -2.79
CA GLN A 82 -5.72 7.09 -1.73
C GLN A 82 -4.29 7.14 -2.27
N LEU A 83 -3.42 7.89 -1.59
CA LEU A 83 -1.98 7.85 -1.87
C LEU A 83 -1.42 6.48 -1.48
N ALA A 84 -1.07 5.66 -2.48
CA ALA A 84 -0.39 4.39 -2.17
C ALA A 84 1.03 4.63 -1.69
N GLN A 85 1.42 3.81 -0.72
CA GLN A 85 2.76 3.86 -0.15
C GLN A 85 3.79 3.26 -1.12
N LEU A 86 4.86 3.97 -1.41
CA LEU A 86 6.00 3.44 -2.14
C LEU A 86 7.13 3.07 -1.17
N VAL A 87 7.52 1.79 -1.16
CA VAL A 87 8.63 1.27 -0.37
C VAL A 87 9.75 0.89 -1.35
N VAL A 88 10.88 1.58 -1.26
CA VAL A 88 11.98 1.42 -2.22
C VAL A 88 13.22 0.89 -1.53
N GLU A 89 13.87 -0.08 -2.15
CA GLU A 89 15.26 -0.41 -1.91
C GLU A 89 16.10 -0.10 -3.15
N THR A 90 17.16 0.68 -2.98
CA THR A 90 18.07 1.05 -4.08
C THR A 90 19.48 0.54 -3.87
N ASP A 91 19.86 0.22 -2.62
CA ASP A 91 21.15 -0.38 -2.31
C ASP A 91 20.96 -1.90 -2.22
N LEU A 92 21.26 -2.59 -3.32
CA LEU A 92 21.08 -4.04 -3.45
C LEU A 92 22.18 -4.84 -2.74
N ASP A 93 23.25 -4.18 -2.28
CA ASP A 93 24.37 -4.82 -1.60
C ASP A 93 24.14 -4.82 -0.08
N ASN A 94 23.77 -3.68 0.49
CA ASN A 94 23.61 -3.53 1.95
C ASN A 94 22.17 -3.68 2.42
N LEU A 95 21.18 -3.51 1.53
CA LEU A 95 19.74 -3.65 1.81
C LEU A 95 19.27 -2.92 3.09
N PRO A 96 19.63 -1.63 3.30
CA PRO A 96 19.38 -0.93 4.55
C PRO A 96 17.88 -0.77 4.88
N VAL A 97 17.02 -0.69 3.87
CA VAL A 97 15.57 -0.53 4.07
C VAL A 97 14.94 -1.87 4.39
N ILE A 98 15.23 -2.90 3.58
CA ILE A 98 14.67 -4.24 3.75
C ILE A 98 15.20 -4.91 5.02
N GLY A 99 16.47 -4.68 5.35
CA GLY A 99 17.13 -5.18 6.56
C GLY A 99 16.75 -4.44 7.84
N SER A 100 15.98 -3.35 7.74
CA SER A 100 15.53 -2.59 8.90
C SER A 100 14.55 -3.40 9.76
N THR A 101 14.71 -3.35 11.08
CA THR A 101 13.75 -3.94 12.04
C THR A 101 12.36 -3.32 11.93
N SER A 102 12.26 -2.11 11.39
CA SER A 102 10.99 -1.38 11.20
C SER A 102 10.39 -1.61 9.81
N TYR A 103 10.97 -2.47 8.98
CA TYR A 103 10.51 -2.70 7.61
C TYR A 103 9.05 -3.17 7.54
N CYS A 104 8.60 -3.97 8.51
CA CYS A 104 7.20 -4.41 8.58
C CYS A 104 6.21 -3.25 8.72
N LEU A 105 6.56 -2.18 9.43
CA LEU A 105 5.71 -1.01 9.61
C LEU A 105 5.40 -0.31 8.28
N ARG A 106 6.23 -0.51 7.24
CA ARG A 106 6.00 0.01 5.89
C ARG A 106 4.89 -0.74 5.11
N PHE A 107 4.35 -1.82 5.68
CA PHE A 107 3.28 -2.62 5.08
C PHE A 107 2.03 -2.68 5.96
N ILE A 108 1.98 -1.92 7.04
CA ILE A 108 0.80 -1.82 7.91
C ILE A 108 -0.01 -0.61 7.47
N THR A 109 -1.27 -0.82 7.11
CA THR A 109 -2.20 0.27 6.78
C THR A 109 -3.15 0.52 7.96
N GLU A 110 -3.10 1.71 8.53
CA GLU A 110 -4.09 2.16 9.53
C GLU A 110 -5.27 2.83 8.82
N ARG A 111 -6.51 2.42 9.13
CA ARG A 111 -7.73 3.09 8.69
C ARG A 111 -8.47 3.66 9.91
N THR A 112 -8.45 4.98 10.05
CA THR A 112 -9.19 5.68 11.11
C THR A 112 -10.56 6.12 10.58
N ARG A 113 -11.63 5.63 11.21
CA ARG A 113 -13.01 6.05 10.94
C ARG A 113 -13.50 6.98 12.05
N THR A 114 -13.64 8.26 11.74
CA THR A 114 -14.19 9.26 12.68
C THR A 114 -15.67 9.48 12.39
N ILE A 115 -16.52 9.32 13.40
CA ILE A 115 -17.95 9.68 13.33
C ILE A 115 -18.13 10.95 14.15
N ASN A 116 -18.42 12.07 13.49
CA ASN A 116 -18.70 13.33 14.18
C ASN A 116 -20.16 13.35 14.67
N ILE A 117 -20.38 12.94 15.92
CA ILE A 117 -21.72 12.93 16.53
C ILE A 117 -22.26 14.35 16.84
N THR A 118 -21.42 15.38 16.87
CA THR A 118 -21.85 16.74 17.27
C THR A 118 -22.60 17.49 16.17
N ALA A 119 -22.41 17.13 14.89
CA ALA A 119 -23.08 17.80 13.78
C ALA A 119 -24.56 17.37 13.60
N VAL A 120 -24.97 16.23 14.17
CA VAL A 120 -26.35 15.73 14.07
C VAL A 120 -27.19 16.13 15.28
N GLY A 121 -26.55 16.49 16.40
CA GLY A 121 -27.22 16.72 17.70
C GLY A 121 -27.32 18.18 18.14
N GLY A 122 -26.92 19.15 17.32
CA GLY A 122 -27.17 20.56 17.62
C GLY A 122 -28.66 20.84 17.54
N ASN A 123 -29.34 20.91 18.68
CA ASN A 123 -30.71 21.41 18.76
C ASN A 123 -30.69 22.87 18.26
N ALA A 124 -31.03 23.10 16.98
CA ALA A 124 -31.00 24.43 16.37
C ALA A 124 -31.80 25.46 17.21
N THR A 125 -32.82 24.99 17.93
CA THR A 125 -33.63 25.78 18.88
C THR A 125 -32.83 26.35 20.05
N LEU A 126 -31.74 25.69 20.50
CA LEU A 126 -30.84 26.22 21.53
C LEU A 126 -29.88 27.30 21.00
N LEU A 127 -29.63 27.35 19.70
CA LEU A 127 -28.82 28.39 19.06
C LEU A 127 -29.64 29.68 18.85
N GLU A 128 -30.94 29.56 18.58
CA GLU A 128 -31.86 30.70 18.46
C GLU A 128 -32.21 31.36 19.80
N LEU A 129 -32.31 30.59 20.90
CA LEU A 129 -32.59 31.12 22.24
C LEU A 129 -31.47 32.01 22.82
N GLY A 130 -30.26 31.95 22.26
CA GLY A 130 -29.13 32.82 22.62
C GLY A 130 -29.12 34.18 21.91
N CYS A 131 -29.95 34.37 20.88
CA CYS A 131 -30.03 35.61 20.08
C CYS A 131 -31.26 36.48 20.42
N GLY A 132 -31.87 36.29 21.60
CA GLY A 132 -32.95 37.15 22.08
C GLY A 132 -32.49 38.59 22.27
N GLU A 133 -33.17 39.49 21.55
CA GLU A 133 -33.01 40.95 21.52
C GLU A 133 -33.01 41.56 22.93
N ASN A 134 -31.99 42.38 23.25
CA ASN A 134 -32.06 43.34 24.34
C ASN A 134 -32.54 44.68 23.76
N ASP A 135 -33.78 45.05 24.07
CA ASP A 135 -34.25 46.45 24.02
C ASP A 135 -33.52 47.32 25.06
#